data_AF-A0A1C3UXV5-F1
#
_entry.id   AF-A0A1C3UXV5-F1
#
_cell.length_a   1.000
_cell.length_b   1.000
_cell.length_c   1.000
_cell.angle_alpha   90.00
_cell.angle_beta   90.00
_cell.angle_gamma   90.00
#
_symmetry.space_group_name_H-M   'P 1'
#
loop_
_entity.id
_entity.type
_entity.pdbx_description
1 polymer ?
#
loop_
_entity_poly.entity_id
_entity_poly.type
_entity_poly.pdbx_seq_one_letter_code
_entity_poly.pdbx_strand_id
1 'polypeptide(L)'
;MKERIGGNDLAIFGLGIFASAPFIVVLLIGVQIAPDSFSPLKFSTSDFATLTAGIIGATIGGAISWMLARQASVETLARDSAARLDDHKSKALAILLKAQLITNGFYTNREYIRAALVKANRDGNLALEMWLIVQQRVGSFLSPIELNAAEFIPLMLAGKAALINECTLMALRFDVIEQSIDTYNNRREELQQMMLKYSTLDRSTGLVITEIPREERSPYEIKAKEIEELIQTIYRTAKEDYIRSKKLCADLSSTFHGYFGDSVFARLDDVEIDPHKRAVS
;
A
#
# COMPACT_ATOMS: atom_id res chain seq x y z
N MET A 1 -21.33 -23.70 2.58
CA MET A 1 -20.72 -24.20 1.33
C MET A 1 -20.67 -25.72 1.44
N LYS A 2 -21.61 -26.43 0.79
CA LYS A 2 -21.69 -27.89 0.81
C LYS A 2 -20.75 -28.36 -0.31
N GLU A 3 -19.48 -28.61 0.00
CA GLU A 3 -18.54 -29.13 -1.00
C GLU A 3 -19.09 -30.44 -1.56
N ARG A 4 -19.43 -30.45 -2.85
CA ARG A 4 -19.66 -31.67 -3.61
C ARG A 4 -18.34 -32.43 -3.55
N ILE A 5 -18.29 -33.44 -2.68
CA ILE A 5 -17.24 -34.45 -2.68
C ILE A 5 -17.14 -34.94 -4.12
N GLY A 6 -16.03 -34.63 -4.80
CA GLY A 6 -15.79 -35.13 -6.13
C GLY A 6 -15.84 -36.64 -6.06
N GLY A 7 -16.80 -37.27 -6.76
CA GLY A 7 -16.97 -38.72 -6.76
C GLY A 7 -15.69 -39.47 -7.14
N ASN A 8 -14.75 -38.79 -7.79
CA ASN A 8 -13.47 -39.32 -8.23
C ASN A 8 -12.49 -39.61 -7.07
N ASP A 9 -12.46 -38.82 -5.99
CA ASP A 9 -11.54 -39.06 -4.87
C ASP A 9 -11.94 -40.30 -4.05
N LEU A 10 -13.26 -40.49 -3.93
CA LEU A 10 -13.85 -41.67 -3.30
C LEU A 10 -13.66 -42.91 -4.18
N ALA A 11 -13.68 -42.76 -5.50
CA ALA A 11 -13.41 -43.83 -6.46
C ALA A 11 -11.94 -44.26 -6.47
N ILE A 12 -10.98 -43.32 -6.36
CA ILE A 12 -9.54 -43.65 -6.32
C ILE A 12 -9.18 -44.33 -4.99
N PHE A 13 -9.73 -43.86 -3.86
CA PHE A 13 -9.53 -44.49 -2.56
C PHE A 13 -10.21 -45.86 -2.49
N GLY A 14 -11.43 -45.94 -3.03
CA GLY A 14 -12.15 -47.20 -3.24
C GLY A 14 -11.30 -48.18 -4.05
N LEU A 15 -10.76 -47.77 -5.20
CA LEU A 15 -9.90 -48.61 -6.03
C LEU A 15 -8.64 -49.09 -5.29
N GLY A 16 -8.01 -48.27 -4.46
CA GLY A 16 -6.86 -48.71 -3.65
C GLY A 16 -7.21 -49.79 -2.62
N ILE A 17 -8.33 -49.62 -1.90
CA ILE A 17 -8.81 -50.62 -0.93
C ILE A 17 -9.31 -51.88 -1.66
N PHE A 18 -10.11 -51.72 -2.72
CA PHE A 18 -10.67 -52.81 -3.52
C PHE A 18 -9.66 -53.51 -4.42
N ALA A 19 -8.47 -52.95 -4.69
CA ALA A 19 -7.39 -53.67 -5.36
C ALA A 19 -6.61 -54.57 -4.38
N SER A 20 -6.50 -54.14 -3.12
CA SER A 20 -5.79 -54.93 -2.09
C SER A 20 -6.63 -56.08 -1.53
N ALA A 21 -7.95 -55.87 -1.36
CA ALA A 21 -8.89 -56.87 -0.85
C ALA A 21 -8.92 -58.20 -1.65
N PRO A 22 -9.03 -58.24 -3.00
CA PRO A 22 -9.00 -59.48 -3.76
C PRO A 22 -7.62 -60.16 -3.69
N PHE A 23 -6.52 -59.41 -3.55
CA PHE A 23 -5.20 -60.00 -3.35
C PHE A 23 -5.13 -60.76 -2.02
N ILE A 24 -5.70 -60.18 -0.96
CA ILE A 24 -5.80 -60.80 0.37
C ILE A 24 -6.71 -62.03 0.33
N VAL A 25 -7.87 -61.94 -0.35
CA VAL A 25 -8.82 -63.05 -0.49
C VAL A 25 -8.25 -64.18 -1.34
N VAL A 26 -7.56 -63.88 -2.44
CA VAL A 26 -6.86 -64.89 -3.27
C VAL A 26 -5.74 -65.57 -2.47
N LEU A 27 -5.02 -64.83 -1.64
CA LEU A 27 -3.97 -65.38 -0.78
C LEU A 27 -4.55 -66.27 0.33
N LEU A 28 -5.68 -65.89 0.93
CA LEU A 28 -6.41 -66.70 1.92
C LEU A 28 -7.02 -67.97 1.31
N ILE A 29 -7.65 -67.86 0.14
CA ILE A 29 -8.25 -68.99 -0.58
C ILE A 29 -7.17 -69.94 -1.11
N GLY A 30 -6.07 -69.41 -1.66
CA GLY A 30 -4.95 -70.22 -2.14
C GLY A 30 -4.30 -71.07 -1.04
N VAL A 31 -4.22 -70.52 0.19
CA VAL A 31 -3.73 -71.25 1.38
C VAL A 31 -4.69 -72.36 1.82
N GLN A 32 -6.01 -72.20 1.64
CA GLN A 32 -7.00 -73.22 2.01
C GLN A 32 -7.18 -74.33 0.96
N ILE A 33 -7.04 -74.02 -0.33
CA ILE A 33 -7.34 -74.97 -1.41
C ILE A 33 -6.14 -75.87 -1.75
N ALA A 34 -4.90 -75.42 -1.55
CA ALA A 34 -3.70 -76.18 -1.90
C ALA A 34 -2.59 -76.09 -0.82
N PRO A 35 -2.83 -76.62 0.40
CA PRO A 35 -1.86 -76.56 1.50
C PRO A 35 -0.53 -77.25 1.15
N ASP A 36 -0.57 -78.31 0.34
CA ASP A 36 0.61 -79.12 -0.01
C ASP A 36 1.49 -78.49 -1.11
N SER A 37 1.01 -77.47 -1.83
CA SER A 37 1.80 -76.79 -2.88
C SER A 37 2.75 -75.72 -2.31
N PHE A 38 2.62 -75.36 -1.04
CA PHE A 38 3.52 -74.42 -0.33
C PHE A 38 4.57 -75.13 0.55
N SER A 39 4.76 -76.44 0.33
CA SER A 39 5.55 -77.33 1.20
C SER A 39 7.05 -77.06 1.43
N PRO A 40 7.80 -76.22 0.67
CA PRO A 40 9.14 -75.86 1.12
C PRO A 40 9.18 -74.71 2.15
N LEU A 41 8.07 -73.99 2.37
CA LEU A 41 7.98 -72.94 3.39
C LEU A 41 7.02 -73.38 4.49
N LYS A 42 7.56 -73.97 5.56
CA LYS A 42 6.81 -74.28 6.79
C LYS A 42 6.40 -72.97 7.49
N PHE A 43 5.35 -72.33 7.01
CA PHE A 43 4.73 -71.20 7.71
C PHE A 43 4.08 -71.71 8.99
N SER A 44 4.58 -71.24 10.13
CA SER A 44 3.97 -71.49 11.43
C SER A 44 2.64 -70.73 11.52
N THR A 45 1.69 -71.20 12.33
CA THR A 45 0.44 -70.46 12.63
C THR A 45 0.72 -69.05 13.15
N SER A 46 1.89 -68.84 13.75
CA SER A 46 2.40 -67.53 14.18
C SER A 46 2.78 -66.59 13.02
N ASP A 47 3.27 -67.11 11.89
CA ASP A 47 3.62 -66.31 10.72
C ASP A 47 2.37 -65.80 10.00
N PHE A 48 1.33 -66.64 9.95
CA PHE A 48 0.03 -66.24 9.41
C PHE A 48 -0.63 -65.16 10.26
N ALA A 49 -0.59 -65.29 11.60
CA ALA A 49 -1.09 -64.25 12.50
C ALA A 49 -0.35 -62.92 12.30
N THR A 50 0.97 -62.97 12.09
CA THR A 50 1.81 -61.80 11.85
C THR A 50 1.50 -61.13 10.50
N LEU A 51 1.32 -61.92 9.43
CA LEU A 51 0.92 -61.42 8.12
C LEU A 51 -0.45 -60.73 8.16
N THR A 52 -1.42 -61.37 8.82
CA THR A 52 -2.79 -60.86 8.93
C THR A 52 -2.83 -59.57 9.76
N ALA A 53 -2.09 -59.53 10.86
CA ALA A 53 -1.93 -58.33 11.69
C ALA A 53 -1.25 -57.18 10.90
N GLY A 54 -0.24 -57.48 10.08
CA GLY A 54 0.43 -56.49 9.24
C GLY A 54 -0.49 -55.87 8.18
N ILE A 55 -1.34 -56.67 7.54
CA ILE A 55 -2.31 -56.21 6.53
C ILE A 55 -3.39 -55.33 7.18
N ILE A 56 -3.98 -55.79 8.29
CA ILE A 56 -5.00 -55.02 9.02
C ILE A 56 -4.41 -53.69 9.53
N GLY A 57 -3.19 -53.74 10.08
CA GLY A 57 -2.46 -52.55 10.51
C GLY A 57 -2.21 -51.57 9.36
N ALA A 58 -1.83 -52.06 8.18
CA ALA A 58 -1.60 -51.22 6.99
C ALA A 58 -2.90 -50.58 6.47
N THR A 59 -4.02 -51.31 6.47
CA THR A 59 -5.32 -50.75 6.04
C THR A 59 -5.81 -49.68 7.00
N ILE A 60 -5.75 -49.92 8.31
CA ILE A 60 -6.15 -48.95 9.33
C ILE A 60 -5.21 -47.73 9.30
N GLY A 61 -3.90 -47.96 9.23
CA GLY A 61 -2.90 -46.90 9.11
C GLY A 61 -3.09 -46.05 7.86
N GLY A 62 -3.39 -46.67 6.71
CA GLY A 62 -3.70 -45.97 5.46
C GLY A 62 -4.98 -45.13 5.54
N ALA A 63 -6.05 -45.65 6.17
CA ALA A 63 -7.29 -44.91 6.37
C ALA A 63 -7.11 -43.69 7.29
N ILE A 64 -6.38 -43.84 8.39
CA ILE A 64 -6.06 -42.73 9.30
C ILE A 64 -5.17 -41.70 8.59
N SER A 65 -4.15 -42.15 7.85
CA SER A 65 -3.26 -41.26 7.09
C SER A 65 -4.02 -40.46 6.03
N TRP A 66 -4.99 -41.07 5.34
CA TRP A 66 -5.83 -40.39 4.36
C TRP A 66 -6.74 -39.35 5.01
N MET A 67 -7.37 -39.70 6.14
CA MET A 67 -8.22 -38.78 6.89
C MET A 67 -7.42 -37.56 7.38
N LEU A 68 -6.22 -37.78 7.93
CA LEU A 68 -5.30 -36.72 8.37
C LEU A 68 -4.83 -35.86 7.19
N ALA A 69 -4.46 -36.48 6.06
CA ALA A 69 -4.05 -35.74 4.87
C ALA A 69 -5.19 -34.85 4.32
N ARG A 70 -6.43 -35.34 4.34
CA ARG A 70 -7.60 -34.57 3.93
C ARG A 70 -7.87 -33.40 4.86
N GLN A 71 -7.80 -33.62 6.18
CA GLN A 71 -7.96 -32.57 7.17
C GLN A 71 -6.87 -31.50 7.02
N ALA A 72 -5.61 -31.91 6.88
CA ALA A 72 -4.49 -31.01 6.67
C ALA A 72 -4.61 -30.21 5.36
N SER A 73 -5.11 -30.82 4.28
CA SER A 73 -5.36 -30.14 3.01
C SER A 73 -6.42 -29.03 3.15
N VAL A 74 -7.55 -29.34 3.79
CA VAL A 74 -8.62 -28.35 4.02
C VAL A 74 -8.13 -27.21 4.93
N GLU A 75 -7.41 -27.54 5.99
CA GLU A 75 -6.83 -26.54 6.90
C GLU A 75 -5.78 -25.66 6.20
N THR A 76 -4.93 -26.25 5.36
CA THR A 76 -3.93 -25.52 4.57
C THR A 76 -4.61 -24.58 3.58
N LEU A 77 -5.64 -25.03 2.87
CA LEU A 77 -6.41 -24.18 1.96
C LEU A 77 -7.10 -23.03 2.71
N ALA A 78 -7.69 -23.30 3.88
CA ALA A 78 -8.30 -22.27 4.71
C ALA A 78 -7.24 -21.24 5.16
N ARG A 79 -6.08 -21.70 5.64
CA ARG A 79 -4.96 -20.85 6.06
C ARG A 79 -4.41 -20.02 4.90
N ASP A 80 -4.22 -20.61 3.72
CA ASP A 80 -3.73 -19.92 2.54
C ASP A 80 -4.73 -18.85 2.08
N SER A 81 -6.04 -19.13 2.16
CA SER A 81 -7.07 -18.15 1.82
C SER A 81 -7.08 -16.96 2.77
N ALA A 82 -6.90 -17.21 4.07
CA ALA A 82 -6.79 -16.16 5.09
C ALA A 82 -5.51 -15.33 4.90
N ALA A 83 -4.37 -15.98 4.64
CA ALA A 83 -3.10 -15.31 4.39
C ALA A 83 -3.15 -14.40 3.16
N ARG A 84 -3.82 -14.81 2.08
CA ARG A 84 -4.04 -13.97 0.89
C ARG A 84 -4.92 -12.76 1.19
N LEU A 85 -5.96 -12.94 2.00
CA LEU A 85 -6.84 -11.84 2.41
C LEU A 85 -6.07 -10.81 3.25
N ASP A 86 -5.25 -11.26 4.18
CA ASP A 86 -4.43 -10.38 5.02
C ASP A 86 -3.36 -9.64 4.20
N ASP A 87 -2.73 -10.31 3.23
CA ASP A 87 -1.82 -9.67 2.28
C ASP A 87 -2.54 -8.58 1.45
N HIS A 88 -3.75 -8.85 0.95
CA HIS A 88 -4.54 -7.85 0.23
C HIS A 88 -4.93 -6.66 1.12
N LYS A 89 -5.28 -6.89 2.40
CA LYS A 89 -5.58 -5.82 3.35
C LYS A 89 -4.36 -4.95 3.64
N SER A 90 -3.20 -5.57 3.83
CA SER A 90 -1.92 -4.86 4.03
C SER A 90 -1.59 -3.96 2.84
N LYS A 91 -1.73 -4.47 1.62
CA LYS A 91 -1.56 -3.71 0.36
C LYS A 91 -2.53 -2.54 0.23
N ALA A 92 -3.81 -2.76 0.55
CA ALA A 92 -4.82 -1.70 0.55
C ALA A 92 -4.51 -0.60 1.57
N LEU A 93 -4.08 -0.98 2.78
CA LEU A 93 -3.66 -0.04 3.81
C LEU A 93 -2.43 0.76 3.38
N ALA A 94 -1.45 0.12 2.73
CA ALA A 94 -0.28 0.80 2.19
C ALA A 94 -0.65 1.89 1.17
N ILE A 95 -1.57 1.62 0.23
CA ILE A 95 -2.09 2.63 -0.70
C ILE A 95 -2.74 3.78 0.06
N LEU A 96 -3.61 3.47 1.03
CA LEU A 96 -4.34 4.50 1.77
C LEU A 96 -3.37 5.41 2.55
N LEU A 97 -2.37 4.85 3.22
CA LEU A 97 -1.34 5.60 3.94
C LEU A 97 -0.52 6.48 2.98
N LYS A 98 -0.13 5.97 1.80
CA LYS A 98 0.57 6.77 0.79
C LYS A 98 -0.28 7.91 0.25
N ALA A 99 -1.57 7.68 -0.02
CA ALA A 99 -2.50 8.72 -0.43
C ALA A 99 -2.68 9.80 0.67
N GLN A 100 -2.73 9.40 1.94
CA GLN A 100 -2.75 10.33 3.07
C GLN A 100 -1.47 11.14 3.18
N LEU A 101 -0.29 10.52 3.01
CA LEU A 101 0.99 11.21 3.00
C LEU A 101 1.03 12.28 1.90
N ILE A 102 0.58 11.95 0.69
CA ILE A 102 0.46 12.91 -0.41
C ILE A 102 -0.48 14.06 -0.04
N THR A 103 -1.66 13.74 0.51
CA THR A 103 -2.65 14.74 0.94
C THR A 103 -2.07 15.70 2.00
N ASN A 104 -1.34 15.16 2.98
CA ASN A 104 -0.66 15.93 4.02
C ASN A 104 0.47 16.78 3.44
N GLY A 105 1.17 16.30 2.42
CA GLY A 105 2.17 17.06 1.68
C GLY A 105 1.56 18.31 1.02
N PHE A 106 0.47 18.14 0.25
CA PHE A 106 -0.25 19.28 -0.35
C PHE A 106 -0.78 20.26 0.70
N TYR A 107 -1.34 19.74 1.81
CA TYR A 107 -1.79 20.58 2.92
C TYR A 107 -0.65 21.43 3.49
N THR A 108 0.50 20.80 3.76
CA THR A 108 1.66 21.46 4.35
C THR A 108 2.21 22.56 3.44
N ASN A 109 2.35 22.27 2.14
CA ASN A 109 2.79 23.26 1.14
C ASN A 109 1.82 24.44 1.03
N ARG A 110 0.52 24.16 0.99
CA ARG A 110 -0.52 25.19 0.95
C ARG A 110 -0.50 26.05 2.21
N GLU A 111 -0.42 25.43 3.39
CA GLU A 111 -0.45 26.15 4.65
C GLU A 111 0.81 26.96 4.91
N TYR A 112 1.97 26.50 4.45
CA TYR A 112 3.20 27.28 4.49
C TYR A 112 3.03 28.64 3.81
N ILE A 113 2.53 28.64 2.57
CA ILE A 113 2.30 29.87 1.80
C ILE A 113 1.17 30.69 2.43
N ARG A 114 0.05 30.04 2.80
CA ARG A 114 -1.10 30.74 3.40
C ARG A 114 -0.73 31.43 4.71
N ALA A 115 0.04 30.78 5.57
CA ALA A 115 0.47 31.36 6.86
C ALA A 115 1.32 32.61 6.66
N ALA A 116 2.21 32.61 5.66
CA ALA A 116 3.00 33.78 5.30
C ALA A 116 2.11 34.95 4.83
N LEU A 117 1.14 34.68 3.96
CA LEU A 117 0.16 35.68 3.49
C LEU A 117 -0.71 36.23 4.64
N VAL A 118 -1.17 35.38 5.55
CA VAL A 118 -1.95 35.80 6.73
C VAL A 118 -1.10 36.66 7.66
N LYS A 119 0.19 36.35 7.83
CA LYS A 119 1.12 37.20 8.57
C LYS A 119 1.29 38.56 7.89
N ALA A 120 1.57 38.59 6.59
CA ALA A 120 1.70 39.84 5.84
C ALA A 120 0.43 40.71 5.90
N ASN A 121 -0.76 40.10 5.85
CA ASN A 121 -2.01 40.83 6.03
C ASN A 121 -2.13 41.47 7.42
N ARG A 122 -1.74 40.75 8.48
CA ARG A 122 -1.71 41.31 9.85
C ARG A 122 -0.71 42.46 9.99
N ASP A 123 0.42 42.37 9.30
CA ASP A 123 1.49 43.37 9.33
C ASP A 123 1.24 44.55 8.36
N GLY A 124 0.13 44.56 7.61
CA GLY A 124 -0.19 45.61 6.63
C GLY A 124 0.60 45.52 5.32
N ASN A 125 1.30 44.41 5.09
CA ASN A 125 2.23 44.19 3.99
C ASN A 125 1.65 43.33 2.85
N LEU A 126 0.33 43.16 2.77
CA LEU A 126 -0.31 42.32 1.74
C LEU A 126 -0.17 42.88 0.32
N ALA A 127 0.13 44.18 0.19
CA ALA A 127 0.37 44.82 -1.10
C ALA A 127 1.74 44.46 -1.72
N LEU A 128 2.63 43.83 -0.95
CA LEU A 128 3.90 43.34 -1.46
C LEU A 128 3.70 42.09 -2.32
N GLU A 129 4.64 41.87 -3.24
CA GLU A 129 4.68 40.66 -4.06
C GLU A 129 4.86 39.41 -3.19
N MET A 130 4.26 38.30 -3.59
CA MET A 130 4.24 37.05 -2.82
C MET A 130 5.65 36.52 -2.57
N TRP A 131 6.59 36.67 -3.51
CA TRP A 131 7.97 36.21 -3.35
C TRP A 131 8.75 36.97 -2.25
N LEU A 132 8.34 38.20 -1.91
CA LEU A 132 8.89 38.96 -0.79
C LEU A 132 8.31 38.50 0.57
N ILE A 133 7.05 38.05 0.55
CA ILE A 133 6.31 37.60 1.74
C ILE A 133 6.69 36.15 2.11
N VAL A 134 6.75 35.27 1.11
CA VAL A 134 7.02 33.85 1.28
C VAL A 134 8.53 33.64 1.39
N GLN A 135 8.97 33.00 2.46
CA GLN A 135 10.38 32.70 2.67
C GLN A 135 10.76 31.39 1.97
N GLN A 136 12.06 31.19 1.73
CA GLN A 136 12.59 29.89 1.34
C GLN A 136 12.28 28.87 2.44
N ARG A 137 11.81 27.69 2.03
CA ARG A 137 11.60 26.57 2.94
C ARG A 137 12.90 25.79 3.06
N VAL A 138 13.31 25.49 4.30
CA VAL A 138 14.44 24.60 4.58
C VAL A 138 13.91 23.18 4.80
N GLY A 139 14.37 22.23 4.00
CA GLY A 139 14.02 20.81 4.11
C GLY A 139 12.99 20.37 3.07
N SER A 140 13.36 19.34 2.31
CA SER A 140 12.51 18.63 1.35
C SER A 140 12.12 17.25 1.91
N PHE A 141 11.00 16.69 1.43
CA PHE A 141 10.73 15.28 1.66
C PHE A 141 11.79 14.46 0.91
N LEU A 142 12.68 13.81 1.66
CA LEU A 142 13.87 13.13 1.13
C LEU A 142 13.58 11.91 0.23
N SER A 143 12.33 11.50 0.04
CA SER A 143 12.01 10.35 -0.81
C SER A 143 10.68 10.52 -1.54
N PRO A 144 10.64 10.31 -2.86
CA PRO A 144 9.40 10.28 -3.62
C PRO A 144 8.48 9.17 -3.11
N ILE A 145 7.18 9.40 -3.18
CA ILE A 145 6.18 8.43 -2.71
C ILE A 145 5.95 7.43 -3.85
N GLU A 146 6.71 6.34 -3.85
CA GLU A 146 6.60 5.29 -4.87
C GLU A 146 5.39 4.39 -4.60
N LEU A 147 4.51 4.23 -5.60
CA LEU A 147 3.41 3.27 -5.58
C LEU A 147 3.81 2.02 -6.37
N ASN A 148 3.75 0.84 -5.75
CA ASN A 148 4.12 -0.41 -6.39
C ASN A 148 2.89 -1.04 -7.07
N ALA A 149 3.09 -1.62 -8.27
CA ALA A 149 2.04 -2.35 -8.99
C ALA A 149 1.36 -3.43 -8.14
N ALA A 150 2.12 -4.13 -7.28
CA ALA A 150 1.58 -5.16 -6.40
C ALA A 150 0.60 -4.61 -5.35
N GLU A 151 0.72 -3.33 -4.99
CA GLU A 151 -0.17 -2.69 -4.02
C GLU A 151 -1.56 -2.48 -4.61
N PHE A 152 -1.69 -2.34 -5.95
CA PHE A 152 -2.95 -2.09 -6.64
C PHE A 152 -3.83 -3.32 -6.84
N ILE A 153 -3.36 -4.52 -6.48
CA ILE A 153 -4.12 -5.78 -6.62
C ILE A 153 -5.54 -5.68 -6.00
N PRO A 154 -5.73 -5.13 -4.78
CA PRO A 154 -7.06 -4.99 -4.19
C PRO A 154 -7.99 -4.08 -5.02
N LEU A 155 -7.47 -2.99 -5.59
CA LEU A 155 -8.26 -2.10 -6.45
C LEU A 155 -8.63 -2.77 -7.78
N MET A 156 -7.74 -3.59 -8.33
CA MET A 156 -8.04 -4.39 -9.53
C MET A 156 -9.14 -5.41 -9.25
N LEU A 157 -9.06 -6.13 -8.12
CA LEU A 157 -10.07 -7.10 -7.70
C LEU A 157 -11.42 -6.44 -7.39
N ALA A 158 -11.41 -5.19 -6.90
CA ALA A 158 -12.60 -4.38 -6.70
C ALA A 158 -13.16 -3.74 -7.99
N GLY A 159 -12.51 -3.95 -9.15
CA GLY A 159 -12.93 -3.38 -10.44
C GLY A 159 -12.77 -1.85 -10.52
N LYS A 160 -11.87 -1.26 -9.73
CA LYS A 160 -11.66 0.19 -9.63
C LYS A 160 -10.39 0.66 -10.36
N ALA A 161 -10.25 0.30 -11.64
CA ALA A 161 -9.09 0.69 -12.44
C ALA A 161 -8.87 2.21 -12.54
N ALA A 162 -9.96 2.99 -12.54
CA ALA A 162 -9.87 4.46 -12.55
C ALA A 162 -9.14 5.01 -11.30
N LEU A 163 -9.37 4.42 -10.12
CA LEU A 163 -8.70 4.86 -8.89
C LEU A 163 -7.20 4.58 -8.90
N ILE A 164 -6.75 3.53 -9.60
CA ILE A 164 -5.32 3.25 -9.78
C ILE A 164 -4.66 4.41 -10.54
N ASN A 165 -5.28 4.85 -11.65
CA ASN A 165 -4.77 5.98 -12.43
C ASN A 165 -4.75 7.27 -11.61
N GLU A 166 -5.82 7.55 -10.84
CA GLU A 166 -5.88 8.73 -9.97
C GLU A 166 -4.78 8.70 -8.89
N CYS A 167 -4.49 7.55 -8.28
CA CYS A 167 -3.40 7.42 -7.31
C CYS A 167 -2.04 7.75 -7.92
N THR A 168 -1.73 7.15 -9.07
CA THR A 168 -0.47 7.39 -9.79
C THR A 168 -0.34 8.84 -10.22
N LEU A 169 -1.41 9.42 -10.78
CA LEU A 169 -1.41 10.82 -11.19
C LEU A 169 -1.23 11.75 -9.99
N MET A 170 -1.84 11.44 -8.84
CA MET A 170 -1.69 12.25 -7.63
C MET A 170 -0.26 12.22 -7.09
N ALA A 171 0.39 11.06 -7.08
CA ALA A 171 1.80 10.92 -6.69
C ALA A 171 2.71 11.77 -7.60
N LEU A 172 2.54 11.66 -8.93
CA LEU A 172 3.31 12.45 -9.89
C LEU A 172 3.11 13.96 -9.70
N ARG A 173 1.87 14.40 -9.45
CA ARG A 173 1.57 15.83 -9.23
C ARG A 173 2.17 16.35 -7.93
N PHE A 174 2.21 15.51 -6.90
CA PHE A 174 2.90 15.84 -5.66
C PHE A 174 4.40 16.03 -5.88
N ASP A 175 5.05 15.10 -6.57
CA ASP A 175 6.48 15.19 -6.90
C ASP A 175 6.79 16.45 -7.73
N VAL A 176 5.94 16.80 -8.71
CA VAL A 176 6.09 18.04 -9.50
C VAL A 176 6.00 19.29 -8.62
N ILE A 177 5.11 19.30 -7.62
CA ILE A 177 4.99 20.44 -6.69
C ILE A 177 6.23 20.56 -5.80
N GLU A 178 6.74 19.46 -5.26
CA GLU A 178 7.98 19.49 -4.46
C GLU A 178 9.17 19.99 -5.30
N GLN A 179 9.33 19.49 -6.53
CA GLN A 179 10.37 19.98 -7.47
C GLN A 179 10.19 21.46 -7.83
N SER A 180 8.95 21.92 -7.94
CA SER A 180 8.65 23.33 -8.21
C SER A 180 9.03 24.22 -7.04
N ILE A 181 8.85 23.75 -5.80
CA ILE A 181 9.28 24.45 -4.59
C ILE A 181 10.81 24.54 -4.53
N ASP A 182 11.52 23.46 -4.85
CA ASP A 182 12.99 23.47 -4.92
C ASP A 182 13.47 24.44 -6.01
N THR A 183 12.80 24.44 -7.17
CA THR A 183 13.08 25.40 -8.25
C THR A 183 12.86 26.84 -7.81
N TYR A 184 11.78 27.11 -7.06
CA TYR A 184 11.51 28.42 -6.47
C TYR A 184 12.62 28.83 -5.49
N ASN A 185 13.04 27.93 -4.60
CA ASN A 185 14.10 28.19 -3.64
C ASN A 185 15.41 28.56 -4.33
N ASN A 186 15.81 27.78 -5.34
CA ASN A 186 17.03 28.01 -6.13
C ASN A 186 16.98 29.34 -6.89
N ARG A 187 15.87 29.63 -7.58
CA ARG A 187 15.71 30.91 -8.30
C ARG A 187 15.72 32.11 -7.38
N ARG A 188 15.15 31.98 -6.18
CA ARG A 188 15.18 33.02 -5.14
C ARG A 188 16.59 33.22 -4.60
N GLU A 189 17.36 32.14 -4.40
CA GLU A 189 18.76 32.24 -4.01
C GLU A 189 19.59 32.92 -5.10
N GLU A 190 19.41 32.53 -6.38
CA GLU A 190 20.06 33.20 -7.51
C GLU A 190 19.77 34.70 -7.53
N LEU A 191 18.49 35.10 -7.35
CA LEU A 191 18.12 36.52 -7.28
C LEU A 191 18.81 37.23 -6.11
N GLN A 192 18.85 36.60 -4.94
CA GLN A 192 19.56 37.14 -3.78
C GLN A 192 21.06 37.31 -4.04
N GLN A 193 21.70 36.31 -4.65
CA GLN A 193 23.12 36.37 -5.04
C GLN A 193 23.38 37.50 -6.04
N MET A 194 22.50 37.68 -7.04
CA MET A 194 22.59 38.80 -7.97
C MET A 194 22.47 40.15 -7.24
N MET A 195 21.66 40.24 -6.19
CA MET A 195 21.42 41.47 -5.43
C MET A 195 22.57 41.80 -4.47
N LEU A 196 23.40 40.83 -4.07
CA LEU A 196 24.48 41.03 -3.10
C LEU A 196 25.45 42.14 -3.49
N LYS A 197 25.74 42.34 -4.79
CA LYS A 197 26.63 43.44 -5.24
C LYS A 197 26.09 44.84 -4.93
N TYR A 198 24.79 44.97 -4.67
CA TYR A 198 24.10 46.22 -4.32
C TYR A 198 23.61 46.25 -2.87
N SER A 199 23.93 45.22 -2.10
CA SER A 199 23.49 45.09 -0.71
C SER A 199 24.55 45.63 0.24
N THR A 200 24.11 46.46 1.18
CA THR A 200 24.96 46.99 2.26
C THR A 200 24.35 46.61 3.61
N LEU A 201 25.20 46.24 4.57
CA LEU A 201 24.77 46.00 5.94
C LEU A 201 24.77 47.32 6.69
N ASP A 202 23.59 47.80 7.07
CA ASP A 202 23.48 48.92 7.98
C ASP A 202 23.91 48.47 9.38
N ARG A 203 25.08 48.94 9.82
CA ARG A 203 25.68 48.56 11.11
C ARG A 203 24.86 49.01 12.31
N SER A 204 23.98 50.00 12.14
CA SER A 204 23.18 50.54 13.24
C SER A 204 21.92 49.71 13.52
N THR A 205 21.29 49.20 12.46
CA THR A 205 20.04 48.40 12.54
C THR A 205 20.27 46.90 12.39
N GLY A 206 21.43 46.51 11.83
CA GLY A 206 21.71 45.13 11.44
C GLY A 206 20.94 44.67 10.20
N LEU A 207 20.24 45.59 9.51
CA LEU A 207 19.45 45.28 8.32
C LEU A 207 20.32 45.32 7.06
N VAL A 208 20.02 44.43 6.12
CA VAL A 208 20.60 44.45 4.79
C VAL A 208 19.73 45.35 3.92
N ILE A 209 20.31 46.44 3.42
CA ILE A 209 19.66 47.39 2.52
C ILE A 209 20.23 47.16 1.12
N THR A 210 19.37 46.86 0.15
CA THR A 210 19.75 46.70 -1.25
C THR A 210 19.26 47.89 -2.07
N GLU A 211 20.16 48.58 -2.77
CA GLU A 211 19.83 49.68 -3.66
C GLU A 211 20.37 49.42 -5.08
N ILE A 212 19.48 49.01 -5.99
CA ILE A 212 19.86 48.69 -7.37
C ILE A 212 19.80 49.97 -8.23
N PRO A 213 20.90 50.35 -8.91
CA PRO A 213 20.93 51.47 -9.86
C PRO A 213 19.86 51.31 -10.94
N ARG A 214 19.21 52.40 -11.36
CA ARG A 214 18.07 52.34 -12.28
C ARG A 214 18.40 51.65 -13.60
N GLU A 215 19.63 51.82 -14.07
CA GLU A 215 20.18 51.29 -15.30
C GLU A 215 20.28 49.76 -15.27
N GLU A 216 20.43 49.17 -14.07
CA GLU A 216 20.62 47.74 -13.88
C GLU A 216 19.38 47.01 -13.32
N ARG A 217 18.24 47.71 -13.11
CA ARG A 217 17.04 47.11 -12.50
C ARG A 217 16.35 46.05 -13.35
N SER A 218 16.30 46.25 -14.66
CA SER A 218 15.55 45.39 -15.59
C SER A 218 15.77 43.88 -15.39
N PRO A 219 17.01 43.34 -15.36
CA PRO A 219 17.22 41.91 -15.14
C PRO A 219 16.70 41.40 -13.79
N TYR A 220 16.69 42.22 -12.74
CA TYR A 220 16.16 41.85 -11.43
C TYR A 220 14.64 41.82 -11.43
N GLU A 221 14.00 42.82 -12.05
CA GLU A 221 12.54 42.89 -12.17
C GLU A 221 11.98 41.71 -12.98
N ILE A 222 12.66 41.32 -14.06
CA ILE A 222 12.30 40.13 -14.84
C ILE A 222 12.37 38.88 -13.97
N LYS A 223 13.48 38.68 -13.26
CA LYS A 223 13.68 37.50 -12.40
C LYS A 223 12.70 37.48 -11.23
N ALA A 224 12.43 38.62 -10.61
CA ALA A 224 11.44 38.77 -9.55
C ALA A 224 10.04 38.38 -10.03
N LYS A 225 9.64 38.85 -11.22
CA LYS A 225 8.37 38.49 -11.85
C LYS A 225 8.26 36.98 -12.15
N GLU A 226 9.32 36.35 -12.66
CA GLU A 226 9.34 34.90 -12.87
C GLU A 226 9.15 34.12 -11.57
N ILE A 227 9.80 34.56 -10.48
CA ILE A 227 9.67 33.93 -9.16
C ILE A 227 8.26 34.14 -8.60
N GLU A 228 7.67 35.32 -8.81
CA GLU A 228 6.31 35.65 -8.41
C GLU A 228 5.28 34.74 -9.13
N GLU A 229 5.38 34.60 -10.44
CA GLU A 229 4.49 33.73 -11.23
C GLU A 229 4.63 32.26 -10.81
N LEU A 230 5.85 31.82 -10.49
CA LEU A 230 6.13 30.47 -10.02
C LEU A 230 5.46 30.20 -8.67
N ILE A 231 5.64 31.07 -7.67
CA ILE A 231 5.07 30.84 -6.33
C ILE A 231 3.54 30.91 -6.34
N GLN A 232 2.95 31.80 -7.14
CA GLN A 232 1.49 31.86 -7.33
C GLN A 232 0.96 30.57 -7.96
N THR A 233 1.67 30.02 -8.95
CA THR A 233 1.30 28.77 -9.61
C THR A 233 1.39 27.59 -8.64
N ILE A 234 2.48 27.49 -7.87
CA ILE A 234 2.64 26.47 -6.82
C ILE A 234 1.48 26.54 -5.83
N TYR A 235 1.14 27.72 -5.33
CA TYR A 235 0.07 27.88 -4.34
C TYR A 235 -1.30 27.47 -4.89
N ARG A 236 -1.63 27.91 -6.11
CA ARG A 236 -2.90 27.56 -6.76
C ARG A 236 -3.00 26.05 -6.97
N THR A 237 -1.98 25.42 -7.55
CA THR A 237 -1.97 23.98 -7.82
C THR A 237 -2.00 23.16 -6.54
N ALA A 238 -1.21 23.51 -5.51
CA ALA A 238 -1.25 22.82 -4.22
C ALA A 238 -2.63 22.90 -3.55
N LYS A 239 -3.32 24.04 -3.66
CA LYS A 239 -4.69 24.20 -3.16
C LYS A 239 -5.69 23.30 -3.88
N GLU A 240 -5.65 23.26 -5.21
CA GLU A 240 -6.52 22.40 -6.01
C GLU A 240 -6.25 20.91 -5.74
N ASP A 241 -4.98 20.54 -5.59
CA ASP A 241 -4.55 19.14 -5.44
C ASP A 241 -4.78 18.61 -4.05
N TYR A 242 -4.74 19.47 -3.04
CA TYR A 242 -5.24 19.15 -1.72
C TYR A 242 -6.72 18.73 -1.74
N ILE A 243 -7.58 19.45 -2.48
CA ILE A 243 -9.01 19.10 -2.57
C ILE A 243 -9.19 17.76 -3.27
N ARG A 244 -8.47 17.54 -4.39
CA ARG A 244 -8.56 16.30 -5.16
C ARG A 244 -8.01 15.11 -4.37
N SER A 245 -6.90 15.26 -3.66
CA SER A 245 -6.29 14.21 -2.85
C SER A 245 -7.16 13.82 -1.64
N LYS A 246 -7.83 14.79 -0.99
CA LYS A 246 -8.87 14.48 0.02
C LYS A 246 -9.98 13.60 -0.56
N LYS A 247 -10.51 13.96 -1.73
CA LYS A 247 -11.55 13.18 -2.40
C LYS A 247 -11.04 11.77 -2.73
N LEU A 248 -9.83 11.65 -3.25
CA LEU A 248 -9.20 10.36 -3.53
C LEU A 248 -9.08 9.48 -2.27
N CYS A 249 -8.67 10.05 -1.12
CA CYS A 249 -8.61 9.30 0.13
C CYS A 249 -9.98 8.78 0.58
N ALA A 250 -11.04 9.58 0.42
CA ALA A 250 -12.42 9.16 0.72
C ALA A 250 -12.89 8.05 -0.24
N ASP A 251 -12.65 8.20 -1.54
CA ASP A 251 -13.00 7.21 -2.57
C ASP A 251 -12.28 5.87 -2.34
N LEU A 252 -10.99 5.91 -1.94
CA LEU A 252 -10.20 4.73 -1.56
C LEU A 252 -10.74 4.06 -0.29
N SER A 253 -10.98 4.84 0.77
CA SER A 253 -11.53 4.33 2.04
C SER A 253 -12.87 3.65 1.83
N SER A 254 -13.80 4.29 1.10
CA SER A 254 -15.11 3.74 0.75
C SER A 254 -14.99 2.46 -0.08
N THR A 255 -14.10 2.44 -1.07
CA THR A 255 -13.84 1.26 -1.90
C THR A 255 -13.33 0.07 -1.08
N PHE A 256 -12.33 0.29 -0.22
CA PHE A 256 -11.76 -0.79 0.58
C PHE A 256 -12.74 -1.29 1.64
N HIS A 257 -13.52 -0.40 2.26
CA HIS A 257 -14.57 -0.81 3.18
C HIS A 257 -15.64 -1.66 2.48
N GLY A 258 -16.06 -1.27 1.27
CA GLY A 258 -17.01 -2.04 0.47
C GLY A 258 -16.47 -3.38 -0.01
N TYR A 259 -15.17 -3.46 -0.33
CA TYR A 259 -14.55 -4.70 -0.82
C TYR A 259 -14.25 -5.71 0.29
N PHE A 260 -13.71 -5.26 1.43
CA PHE A 260 -13.31 -6.15 2.52
C PHE A 260 -14.42 -6.40 3.55
N GLY A 261 -15.47 -5.56 3.60
CA GLY A 261 -16.54 -5.67 4.59
C GLY A 261 -16.10 -5.40 6.04
N ASP A 262 -14.86 -4.94 6.23
CA ASP A 262 -14.20 -4.86 7.54
C ASP A 262 -14.16 -3.44 8.11
N SER A 263 -14.25 -3.37 9.44
CA SER A 263 -14.04 -2.16 10.26
C SER A 263 -12.57 -1.75 10.39
N VAL A 264 -11.63 -2.53 9.82
CA VAL A 264 -10.19 -2.25 9.86
C VAL A 264 -9.85 -0.92 9.20
N PHE A 265 -10.61 -0.53 8.17
CA PHE A 265 -10.43 0.76 7.51
C PHE A 265 -11.24 1.82 8.24
N ALA A 266 -10.56 2.76 8.88
CA ALA A 266 -11.20 3.96 9.40
C ALA A 266 -11.84 4.74 8.23
N ARG A 267 -13.11 5.11 8.38
CA ARG A 267 -13.75 6.04 7.46
C ARG A 267 -13.10 7.41 7.64
N LEU A 268 -12.46 7.89 6.59
CA LEU A 268 -11.79 9.20 6.60
C LEU A 268 -12.76 10.35 6.30
N ASP A 269 -14.04 10.05 6.20
CA ASP A 269 -15.06 10.95 5.65
C ASP A 269 -15.21 12.26 6.44
N ASP A 270 -14.77 12.33 7.71
CA ASP A 270 -15.07 13.46 8.59
C ASP A 270 -13.90 13.99 9.47
N VAL A 271 -12.64 13.68 9.17
CA VAL A 271 -11.52 14.35 9.87
C VAL A 271 -11.24 15.70 9.21
N GLU A 272 -12.27 16.53 9.08
CA GLU A 272 -12.06 17.97 8.91
C GLU A 272 -11.70 18.52 10.29
N ILE A 273 -10.39 18.55 10.59
CA ILE A 273 -9.88 19.34 11.71
C ILE A 273 -10.13 20.79 11.33
N ASP A 274 -11.33 21.30 11.61
CA ASP A 274 -11.62 22.71 11.57
C ASP A 274 -10.78 23.38 12.67
N PRO A 275 -9.70 24.10 12.33
CA PRO A 275 -8.85 24.72 13.34
C PRO A 275 -9.61 25.82 14.10
N HIS A 276 -10.73 26.32 13.59
CA HIS A 276 -11.55 27.32 14.26
C HIS A 276 -12.50 26.73 15.30
N LYS A 277 -12.84 25.43 15.24
CA LYS A 277 -13.65 24.77 16.28
C LYS A 277 -12.88 24.41 17.55
N ARG A 278 -11.55 24.33 17.50
CA ARG A 278 -10.71 24.03 18.70
C ARG A 278 -10.37 25.25 19.56
N ALA A 279 -10.66 26.47 19.11
CA ALA A 279 -10.34 27.68 19.85
C ALA A 279 -11.40 28.08 20.91
N VAL A 280 -12.43 27.25 21.13
CA VAL A 280 -13.58 27.59 22.00
C VAL A 280 -13.87 26.49 23.04
N SER A 281 -12.92 25.60 23.34
CA SER A 281 -13.04 24.62 24.44
C SER A 281 -11.94 24.77 25.46
#